data_AF-A0AAU2RTQ3-F1
#
_entry.id   AF-A0AAU2RTQ3-F1
#
_cell.length_a   1.000
_cell.length_b   1.000
_cell.length_c   1.000
_cell.angle_alpha   90.00
_cell.angle_beta   90.00
_cell.angle_gamma   90.00
#
_symmetry.space_group_name_H-M   'P 1'
#
loop_
_entity.id
_entity.type
_entity.pdbx_description
1 polymer ?
#
loop_
_entity_poly.entity_id
_entity_poly.type
_entity_poly.pdbx_seq_one_letter_code
_entity_poly.pdbx_strand_id
1 'polypeptide(L)' 'MTVDMTLRIPDELAPSIRASAEAAGMSLNAYVVRAARRQATLDAARQLAALGLGDDLAGEGDALR' A
#
# COMPACT_ATOMS: atom_id res chain seq x y z
N MET A 1 17.55 1.02 -9.54
CA MET A 1 17.32 2.47 -9.63
C MET A 1 16.38 2.86 -8.50
N THR A 2 16.80 3.76 -7.63
CA THR A 2 15.99 4.29 -6.51
C THR A 2 15.73 5.77 -6.76
N VAL A 3 14.60 6.26 -6.27
CA VAL A 3 14.24 7.68 -6.28
C VAL A 3 14.03 8.14 -4.85
N ASP A 4 14.48 9.35 -4.53
CA ASP A 4 14.28 9.97 -3.23
C ASP A 4 13.08 10.91 -3.26
N MET A 5 12.27 10.87 -2.21
CA MET A 5 11.07 11.68 -2.06
C MET A 5 10.90 12.10 -0.60
N THR A 6 10.48 13.35 -0.38
CA THR A 6 10.17 13.86 0.95
C THR A 6 8.67 13.92 1.15
N LEU A 7 8.17 13.26 2.20
CA LEU A 7 6.76 13.26 2.59
C LEU A 7 6.59 13.99 3.92
N ARG A 8 5.63 14.92 4.00
CA ARG A 8 5.18 15.50 5.27
C ARG A 8 4.04 14.67 5.83
N ILE A 9 4.25 14.11 7.02
CA ILE A 9 3.27 13.32 7.76
C ILE A 9 2.79 14.17 8.94
N PRO A 10 1.48 14.21 9.22
CA PRO A 10 0.97 14.86 10.42
C PRO A 10 1.60 14.28 11.70
N ASP A 11 1.95 15.15 12.64
CA ASP A 11 2.70 14.78 13.85
C ASP A 11 1.92 13.77 14.71
N GLU A 12 0.59 13.81 14.68
CA GLU A 12 -0.27 12.87 15.38
C GLU A 12 -0.22 11.44 14.80
N LEU A 13 0.14 11.29 13.53
CA LEU A 13 0.23 9.99 12.85
C LEU A 13 1.64 9.41 12.88
N ALA A 14 2.67 10.24 12.95
CA ALA A 14 4.06 9.81 12.90
C ALA A 14 4.43 8.75 13.97
N PRO A 15 4.00 8.85 15.25
CA PRO A 15 4.27 7.83 16.25
C PRO A 15 3.63 6.48 15.91
N SER A 16 2.38 6.49 15.44
CA SER A 16 1.62 5.28 15.07
C SER A 16 2.31 4.54 13.91
N ILE A 17 2.78 5.27 12.91
CA ILE A 17 3.44 4.69 11.73
C ILE A 17 4.78 4.06 12.14
N ARG A 18 5.56 4.74 12.99
CA ARG A 18 6.84 4.19 13.51
C ARG A 18 6.62 2.92 14.32
N ALA A 19 5.66 2.93 15.25
CA ALA A 19 5.33 1.76 16.06
C ALA A 19 4.87 0.58 15.19
N SER A 20 4.10 0.84 14.13
CA SER A 20 3.66 -0.20 13.20
C SER A 20 4.80 -0.78 12.37
N ALA A 21 5.79 0.04 11.99
CA ALA A 21 6.99 -0.41 11.29
C ALA A 21 7.85 -1.30 12.22
N GLU A 22 8.04 -0.88 13.47
CA GLU A 22 8.75 -1.65 14.50
C GLU A 22 8.06 -3.00 14.78
N ALA A 23 6.74 -3.00 14.98
CA ALA A 23 5.96 -4.21 15.18
C ALA A 23 6.02 -5.17 13.99
N ALA A 24 6.22 -4.65 12.78
CA ALA A 24 6.43 -5.45 11.57
C ALA A 24 7.89 -5.88 11.36
N GLY A 25 8.84 -5.46 12.23
CA GLY A 25 10.27 -5.72 12.07
C GLY A 25 10.88 -5.06 10.83
N MET A 26 10.32 -3.94 10.38
CA MET A 26 10.70 -3.27 9.13
C MET A 26 11.32 -1.90 9.40
N SER A 27 12.18 -1.44 8.49
CA SER A 27 12.54 -0.02 8.47
C SER A 27 11.32 0.83 8.11
N LEU A 28 11.29 2.08 8.59
CA LEU A 28 10.19 3.00 8.30
C LEU A 28 9.97 3.18 6.78
N ASN A 29 11.05 3.31 6.01
CA ASN A 29 10.96 3.40 4.55
C ASN A 29 10.35 2.14 3.93
N ALA A 30 10.82 0.95 4.32
CA ALA A 30 10.27 -0.31 3.80
C ALA A 30 8.78 -0.46 4.13
N TYR A 31 8.38 -0.06 5.34
CA TYR A 31 6.99 -0.07 5.77
C TYR A 31 6.13 0.90 4.93
N VAL A 32 6.59 2.13 4.72
CA VAL A 32 5.89 3.14 3.91
C VAL A 32 5.78 2.71 2.45
N VAL A 33 6.86 2.18 1.85
CA VAL A 33 6.83 1.65 0.48
C VAL A 33 5.85 0.47 0.36
N ARG A 34 5.80 -0.42 1.35
CA ARG A 34 4.82 -1.52 1.38
C ARG A 34 3.39 -0.99 1.44
N ALA A 35 3.14 0.01 2.28
CA ALA A 35 1.83 0.64 2.39
C ALA A 35 1.40 1.33 1.09
N ALA A 36 2.31 2.08 0.45
CA ALA A 36 2.07 2.74 -0.83
C ALA A 36 1.75 1.73 -1.95
N ARG A 37 2.50 0.62 -2.04
CA ARG A 37 2.20 -0.47 -2.98
C ARG A 37 0.81 -1.06 -2.75
N ARG A 38 0.45 -1.34 -1.49
CA ARG A 38 -0.88 -1.88 -1.16
C ARG A 38 -1.99 -0.92 -1.56
N GLN A 39 -1.84 0.39 -1.31
CA GLN A 39 -2.84 1.38 -1.73
C GLN A 39 -2.95 1.44 -3.26
N ALA A 40 -1.83 1.48 -3.99
CA ALA A 40 -1.85 1.46 -5.45
C ALA A 40 -2.57 0.22 -6.02
N THR A 41 -2.36 -0.96 -5.43
CA THR A 41 -3.10 -2.18 -5.81
C THR A 41 -4.60 -2.05 -5.54
N LEU A 42 -5.00 -1.51 -4.39
CA LEU A 42 -6.42 -1.30 -4.07
C LEU A 42 -7.07 -0.28 -5.00
N ASP A 43 -6.36 0.79 -5.34
CA ASP A 43 -6.87 1.81 -6.25
C ASP A 43 -7.01 1.26 -7.67
N ALA A 44 -6.05 0.46 -8.13
CA ALA A 44 -6.17 -0.26 -9.39
C ALA A 44 -7.37 -1.22 -9.39
N ALA A 45 -7.55 -2.00 -8.31
CA ALA A 45 -8.71 -2.89 -8.17
C ALA A 45 -10.04 -2.13 -8.18
N ARG A 46 -10.12 -0.97 -7.52
CA ARG A 46 -11.30 -0.10 -7.54
C ARG A 46 -11.58 0.45 -8.94
N GLN A 47 -10.54 0.84 -9.68
CA GLN A 47 -10.69 1.32 -11.06
C GLN A 47 -11.19 0.20 -11.97
N LEU A 48 -10.66 -1.02 -11.84
CA LEU A 48 -11.11 -2.18 -12.60
C LEU A 48 -12.58 -2.54 -12.28
N ALA A 49 -12.96 -2.52 -11.00
CA ALA A 49 -14.34 -2.74 -10.59
C ALA A 49 -15.28 -1.66 -11.14
N ALA A 50 -14.87 -0.39 -11.16
CA ALA A 50 -15.65 0.71 -11.73
C ALA A 50 -15.87 0.57 -13.26
N LEU A 51 -15.00 -0.15 -13.95
CA LEU A 51 -15.13 -0.49 -15.37
C LEU A 51 -16.00 -1.74 -15.61
N GLY A 52 -16.52 -2.37 -14.56
CA GLY A 52 -17.28 -3.62 -14.66
C GLY A 52 -16.42 -4.86 -14.91
N LEU A 53 -15.09 -4.72 -14.87
CA LEU A 53 -14.13 -5.78 -15.15
C LEU A 53 -13.77 -6.62 -13.90
N GLY A 54 -14.44 -6.38 -12.77
CA GLY A 54 -14.16 -7.07 -11.51
C GLY A 54 -14.38 -8.60 -11.58
N ASP A 55 -15.39 -9.04 -12.32
CA ASP A 55 -15.70 -10.47 -12.52
C ASP A 55 -14.95 -11.08 -13.72
N ASP A 56 -14.57 -10.26 -14.71
CA ASP A 56 -13.88 -10.70 -15.94
C ASP A 56 -12.38 -10.98 -15.75
N LEU A 57 -11.81 -10.67 -14.59
CA LEU A 57 -10.41 -10.97 -14.26
C LEU A 57 -10.17 -12.43 -13.85
N ALA A 58 -11.13 -13.33 -14.09
CA ALA A 58 -10.98 -14.80 -14.06
C ALA A 58 -10.18 -15.35 -12.86
N GLY A 59 -10.37 -14.79 -11.66
CA GLY A 59 -9.72 -15.26 -10.43
C GLY A 59 -8.26 -14.83 -10.23
N GLU A 60 -7.68 -13.96 -11.07
CA GLU A 60 -6.29 -13.49 -10.89
C GLU A 60 -6.08 -12.64 -9.61
N GLY A 61 -7.17 -12.14 -9.01
CA GLY A 61 -7.16 -11.39 -7.74
C GLY A 61 -7.29 -12.23 -6.47
N ASP A 62 -7.61 -13.53 -6.56
CA ASP A 62 -7.91 -14.41 -5.41
C ASP A 62 -6.65 -15.02 -4.75
N ALA A 63 -5.46 -14.71 -5.30
CA ALA A 63 -4.20 -15.30 -4.86
C ALA A 63 -3.54 -14.63 -3.63
N LEU A 64 -4.19 -13.65 -2.98
CA LEU A 64 -3.69 -13.05 -1.73
C LEU A 64 -4.36 -13.72 -0.52
N ARG A 65 -3.93 -14.96 -0.22
CA ARG A 65 -4.27 -15.69 1.02
C ARG A 65 -3.10 -15.73 1.98
#